data_AF-A0A535LTC9-F1
#
_entry.id   AF-A0A535LTC9-F1
#
_cell.length_a   1.000
_cell.length_b   1.000
_cell.length_c   1.000
_cell.angle_alpha   90.00
_cell.angle_beta   90.00
_cell.angle_gamma   90.00
#
_symmetry.space_group_name_H-M   'P 1'
#
loop_
_entity.id
_entity.type
_entity.pdbx_description
1 polymer ?
#
loop_
_entity_poly.entity_id
_entity_poly.type
_entity_poly.pdbx_seq_one_letter_code
_entity_poly.pdbx_strand_id
1 'polypeptide(L)' 'MAVLGSRVDTRSDTYRDNRAALLAVLAAHEEQLALARAGGGARYIERHRARGRLLVH' A
#
# COMPACT_ATOMS: atom_id res chain seq x y z
N MET A 1 -13.97 21.57 23.37
CA MET A 1 -13.81 20.18 22.90
C MET A 1 -12.99 19.42 23.93
N ALA A 2 -13.48 18.26 24.41
CA ALA A 2 -12.71 17.43 25.32
C ALA A 2 -11.70 16.58 24.52
N VAL A 3 -10.42 16.62 24.90
CA VAL A 3 -9.36 15.79 24.32
C VAL A 3 -9.43 14.40 24.95
N LEU A 4 -9.38 13.35 24.14
CA LEU A 4 -9.29 11.97 24.61
C LEU A 4 -7.83 11.60 24.86
N GLY A 5 -7.54 11.14 26.07
CA GLY A 5 -6.25 10.54 26.41
C GLY A 5 -6.15 9.12 25.86
N SER A 6 -5.04 8.80 25.19
CA SER A 6 -4.77 7.43 24.77
C SER A 6 -4.41 6.54 25.96
N ARG A 7 -4.95 5.32 25.98
CA ARG A 7 -4.55 4.27 26.93
C ARG A 7 -3.66 3.20 26.29
N VAL A 8 -3.22 3.43 25.06
CA VAL A 8 -2.38 2.49 24.31
C VAL A 8 -0.95 2.58 24.82
N ASP A 9 -0.42 1.47 25.33
CA ASP A 9 1.01 1.31 25.60
C ASP A 9 1.73 0.75 24.38
N THR A 10 2.52 1.59 23.73
CA THR A 10 3.30 1.23 22.53
C THR A 10 4.48 0.31 22.80
N ARG A 11 4.86 0.13 24.07
CA ARG A 11 5.94 -0.78 24.49
C ARG A 11 5.44 -2.18 24.83
N SER A 12 4.14 -2.34 25.06
CA SER A 12 3.52 -3.63 25.40
C SER A 12 3.71 -4.65 24.28
N ASP A 13 3.85 -5.93 24.63
CA ASP A 13 3.94 -7.03 23.67
C ASP A 13 2.72 -7.07 22.74
N THR A 14 1.52 -6.96 23.31
CA THR A 14 0.26 -6.93 22.54
C THR A 14 0.24 -5.83 21.48
N TYR A 15 0.73 -4.63 21.79
CA TYR A 15 0.82 -3.58 20.78
C TYR A 15 1.79 -3.94 19.67
N ARG A 16 2.96 -4.49 20.02
CA ARG A 16 4.01 -4.86 19.05
C ARG A 16 3.53 -5.98 18.12
N ASP A 17 2.85 -6.99 18.67
CA ASP A 17 2.28 -8.11 17.91
C ASP A 17 1.19 -7.63 16.96
N ASN A 18 0.25 -6.81 17.46
CA ASN A 18 -0.80 -6.23 16.63
C ASN A 18 -0.21 -5.36 15.51
N ARG A 19 0.81 -4.55 15.83
CA ARG A 19 1.49 -3.71 14.85
C ARG A 19 2.18 -4.57 13.78
N ALA A 20 2.87 -5.64 14.18
CA ALA A 20 3.54 -6.53 13.24
C ALA A 20 2.53 -7.21 12.29
N ALA A 21 1.41 -7.71 12.82
CA ALA A 21 0.37 -8.32 12.02
C ALA A 21 -0.25 -7.34 11.01
N LEU A 22 -0.57 -6.12 11.44
CA LEU A 22 -1.15 -5.10 10.55
C LEU A 22 -0.16 -4.63 9.48
N LEU A 23 1.13 -4.55 9.80
CA LEU A 23 2.15 -4.22 8.81
C LEU A 23 2.30 -5.31 7.75
N ALA A 24 2.18 -6.58 8.12
CA ALA A 24 2.18 -7.67 7.13
C ALA A 24 1.01 -7.55 6.15
N VAL A 25 -0.17 -7.16 6.65
CA VAL A 25 -1.35 -6.88 5.79
C VAL A 25 -1.07 -5.70 4.86
N LEU A 26 -0.49 -4.61 5.37
CA LEU A 26 -0.13 -3.46 4.53
C LEU A 26 0.88 -3.82 3.44
N ALA A 27 1.91 -4.60 3.77
CA ALA A 27 2.88 -5.09 2.79
C ALA A 27 2.20 -5.91 1.67
N ALA A 28 1.29 -6.82 2.03
CA ALA A 28 0.52 -7.58 1.05
C ALA A 28 -0.34 -6.67 0.14
N HIS A 29 -0.93 -5.61 0.69
CA HIS A 29 -1.65 -4.62 -0.12
C HIS A 29 -0.74 -3.84 -1.06
N GLU A 30 0.45 -3.44 -0.59
CA GLU A 30 1.44 -2.75 -1.42
C GLU A 30 1.87 -3.60 -2.61
N GLU A 31 2.08 -4.91 -2.41
CA GLU A 31 2.37 -5.86 -3.50
C GLU A 31 1.23 -5.88 -4.54
N GLN A 32 -0.02 -5.99 -4.10
CA GLN A 32 -1.17 -6.00 -5.02
C GLN A 32 -1.35 -4.65 -5.73
N LEU A 33 -1.09 -3.54 -5.05
CA LEU A 33 -1.11 -2.21 -5.67
C LEU A 33 -0.01 -2.06 -6.71
N ALA A 34 1.19 -2.62 -6.49
CA ALA A 34 2.26 -2.61 -7.48
C ALA A 34 1.84 -3.36 -8.75
N LEU A 35 1.18 -4.52 -8.61
CA LEU A 35 0.63 -5.27 -9.74
C LEU A 35 -0.44 -4.47 -10.48
N ALA A 36 -1.38 -3.86 -9.77
CA ALA A 36 -2.44 -3.04 -10.38
C ALA A 36 -1.86 -1.83 -11.13
N ARG A 37 -0.86 -1.15 -10.55
CA ARG A 37 -0.17 0.00 -11.17
C ARG A 37 0.66 -0.39 -12.40
N ALA A 38 1.09 -1.64 -12.52
CA ALA A 38 1.76 -2.13 -13.72
C ALA A 38 0.82 -2.19 -14.96
N GLY A 39 -0.49 -1.98 -14.76
CA GLY A 39 -1.47 -1.90 -15.84
C GLY A 39 -1.52 -3.18 -16.68
N GLY A 40 -1.58 -3.04 -18.01
CA GLY A 40 -1.55 -4.18 -18.94
C GLY A 40 -0.17 -4.85 -19.09
N GLY A 41 0.81 -4.50 -18.24
CA GLY A 41 2.19 -4.95 -18.32
C GLY A 41 3.03 -4.20 -19.35
N ALA A 42 4.35 -4.42 -19.29
CA ALA A 42 5.35 -3.68 -20.05
C ALA A 42 5.05 -3.62 -21.56
N ARG A 43 4.61 -4.73 -22.17
CA ARG A 43 4.25 -4.78 -23.60
C ARG A 43 3.14 -3.81 -23.98
N TYR A 44 2.10 -3.70 -23.15
CA TYR A 44 0.96 -2.83 -23.42
C TYR A 44 1.30 -1.36 -23.15
N ILE A 45 2.11 -1.12 -22.11
CA ILE A 45 2.65 0.20 -21.79
C ILE A 45 3.49 0.73 -22.97
N GLU A 46 4.46 -0.04 -23.45
CA GLU A 46 5.33 0.38 -24.56
C GLU A 46 4.53 0.60 -25.84
N ARG A 47 3.53 -0.25 -26.12
CA ARG A 47 2.64 -0.06 -27.27
C ARG A 47 1.77 1.21 -27.14
N HIS A 48 1.36 1.59 -25.94
CA HIS A 48 0.58 2.80 -25.72
C HIS A 48 1.44 4.05 -25.89
N ARG A 49 2.66 4.03 -25.33
CA ARG A 49 3.68 5.08 -25.50
C ARG A 49 4.11 5.26 -26.95
N ALA A 50 4.33 4.16 -27.68
CA ALA A 50 4.69 4.18 -29.10
C ALA A 50 3.62 4.86 -29.98
N ARG A 51 2.37 4.96 -29.51
CA ARG A 51 1.29 5.71 -30.18
C ARG A 51 1.21 7.18 -29.75
N GLY A 52 2.19 7.68 -28.99
CA GLY A 52 2.23 9.06 -28.50
C GLY A 52 1.19 9.37 -27.41
N ARG A 53 0.67 8.35 -26.71
CA ARG A 53 -0.37 8.52 -25.68
C ARG A 53 0.19 8.37 -24.27
N LEU A 54 -0.36 9.16 -23.34
CA LEU A 54 -0.05 9.07 -21.91
C LEU A 54 -0.77 7.89 -21.25
N LEU A 55 -0.12 7.27 -20.27
CA LEU A 55 -0.74 6.25 -19.42
C LEU A 55 -1.76 6.88 -18.46
N VAL A 56 -2.66 6.05 -17.92
CA VAL A 56 -3.76 6.47 -17.02
C VAL A 56 -3.30 6.63 -15.56
N HIS A 57 -2.05 6.31 -15.24
CA HIS A 57 -1.50 6.23 -13.89
C HIS A 57 -0.19 7.00 -13.79
#